data_AF-A0A6A6L8F9-F1
#
_entry.id   AF-A0A6A6L8F9-F1
#
_cell.length_a   1.000
_cell.length_b   1.000
_cell.length_c   1.000
_cell.angle_alpha   90.00
_cell.angle_beta   90.00
_cell.angle_gamma   90.00
#
_symmetry.space_group_name_H-M   'P 1'
#
loop_
_entity.id
_entity.type
_entity.pdbx_description
1 polymer ?
#
loop_
_entity_poly.entity_id
_entity_poly.type
_entity_poly.pdbx_seq_one_letter_code
_entity_poly.pdbx_strand_id
1 'polypeptide(L)'
;MTLVKKLRDAIHRFRLRYGLGQPYKKIESSQVEATTFALIWNEIITTFREEDIISDQEHELLELPPNYWNIRVIRWPCVLLCNELLLALKQAQELADAPDRWIWLKISKSEYRRCAVIEAYDSIKYLVLTVVKYHTEEHSIAERIFDEIDNNIQFEKVTEAYNLKQLESVHSKLISFVEVLMGPKKDLKRSSPHSASTDEGLLFENAIEFPDAEDELFNRHVRRLYTILNSRDSMHNVPKNIEARRRIAFFSNSLFMNMPRAPVVEKMMAFSVLTPYYEEEVCFPKETLRRQNEDGISTIFYLQKIYEDEWNNFIERMYREGMKDDDDIWEKKSRDLRLWASYRGQTLARTVRGMMYYYRALKMLSYLDTATEIDIRMGTQELASHHSSRQNRSLDGLNSQATIFAETGQSR
;
A
#
# COMPACT_ATOMS: atom_id res chain seq x y z
N MET A 1 14.56 -42.83 17.42
CA MET A 1 14.04 -41.63 16.71
C MET A 1 15.13 -40.57 16.69
N THR A 2 15.79 -40.40 15.55
CA THR A 2 17.12 -39.80 15.45
C THR A 2 17.12 -38.27 15.49
N LEU A 3 18.16 -37.71 16.13
CA LEU A 3 18.49 -36.27 16.23
C LEU A 3 18.27 -35.48 14.93
N VAL A 4 18.46 -36.15 13.79
CA VAL A 4 18.26 -35.67 12.42
C VAL A 4 16.83 -35.20 12.15
N LYS A 5 15.80 -35.83 12.74
CA LYS A 5 14.40 -35.41 12.57
C LYS A 5 14.09 -34.11 13.33
N LYS A 6 14.67 -33.93 14.53
CA LYS A 6 14.55 -32.70 15.32
C LYS A 6 15.33 -31.54 14.70
N LEU A 7 16.51 -31.82 14.12
CA LEU A 7 17.28 -30.83 13.35
C LEU A 7 16.52 -30.40 12.07
N ARG A 8 15.87 -31.35 11.39
CA ARG A 8 15.04 -31.07 10.20
C ARG A 8 13.82 -30.22 10.53
N ASP A 9 13.16 -30.47 11.66
CA ASP A 9 12.05 -29.65 12.14
C ASP A 9 12.49 -28.26 12.61
N ALA A 10 13.64 -28.16 13.28
CA ALA A 10 14.21 -26.87 13.68
C ALA A 10 14.61 -26.04 12.46
N ILE A 11 15.23 -26.66 11.44
CA ILE A 11 15.55 -26.02 10.16
C ILE A 11 14.27 -25.66 9.41
N HIS A 12 13.21 -26.47 9.46
CA HIS A 12 11.94 -26.16 8.81
C HIS A 12 11.22 -24.97 9.47
N ARG A 13 11.21 -24.91 10.81
CA ARG A 13 10.69 -23.76 11.57
C ARG A 13 11.54 -22.51 11.40
N PHE A 14 12.85 -22.66 11.28
CA PHE A 14 13.76 -21.56 10.96
C PHE A 14 13.57 -21.05 9.52
N ARG A 15 13.30 -21.96 8.57
CA ARG A 15 12.97 -21.63 7.17
C ARG A 15 11.62 -20.93 7.00
N LEU A 16 10.61 -21.29 7.79
CA LEU A 16 9.31 -20.61 7.82
C LEU A 16 9.39 -19.22 8.45
N ARG A 17 10.36 -19.00 9.35
CA ARG A 17 10.54 -17.71 10.05
C ARG A 17 11.38 -16.69 9.26
N TYR A 18 12.22 -17.16 8.32
CA TYR A 18 13.15 -16.31 7.56
C TYR A 18 13.07 -16.49 6.03
N GLY A 19 12.03 -17.15 5.51
CA GLY A 19 11.73 -17.17 4.07
C GLY A 19 12.77 -17.84 3.16
N LEU A 20 13.56 -18.81 3.65
CA LEU A 20 14.60 -19.48 2.86
C LEU A 20 14.20 -20.94 2.52
N GLY A 21 13.29 -21.12 1.57
CA GLY A 21 12.87 -22.44 1.09
C GLY A 21 12.53 -22.45 -0.41
N GLN A 22 13.44 -23.05 -1.19
CA GLN A 22 13.51 -23.13 -2.65
C GLN A 22 13.60 -21.79 -3.39
N PRO A 23 14.59 -21.63 -4.31
CA PRO A 23 14.61 -20.49 -5.20
C PRO A 23 13.29 -20.55 -5.97
N TYR A 24 12.54 -19.45 -5.93
CA TYR A 24 11.48 -19.20 -6.88
C TYR A 24 11.99 -19.69 -8.24
N LYS A 25 11.43 -20.79 -8.77
CA LYS A 25 11.54 -21.04 -10.21
C LYS A 25 11.05 -19.73 -10.78
N LYS A 26 11.91 -19.04 -11.53
CA LYS A 26 11.59 -17.79 -12.21
C LYS A 26 10.33 -18.05 -13.05
N ILE A 27 9.17 -17.91 -12.44
CA ILE A 27 7.94 -17.64 -13.13
C ILE A 27 8.25 -16.22 -13.57
N GLU A 28 8.66 -16.07 -14.83
CA GLU A 28 8.35 -14.84 -15.53
C GLU A 28 6.84 -14.74 -15.44
N SER A 29 6.35 -14.18 -14.32
CA SER A 29 4.94 -13.92 -14.13
C SER A 29 4.62 -13.00 -15.28
N SER A 30 3.74 -13.47 -16.15
CA SER A 30 3.21 -12.60 -17.19
C SER A 30 2.79 -11.31 -16.47
N GLN A 31 3.10 -10.14 -17.03
CA GLN A 31 2.73 -8.86 -16.39
C GLN A 31 1.25 -8.86 -16.00
N VAL A 32 0.42 -9.60 -16.75
CA VAL A 32 -0.98 -9.91 -16.48
C VAL A 32 -1.20 -10.59 -15.13
N GLU A 33 -0.51 -11.69 -14.82
CA GLU A 33 -0.64 -12.41 -13.54
C GLU A 33 -0.27 -11.51 -12.35
N ALA A 34 0.80 -10.72 -12.48
CA ALA A 34 1.20 -9.76 -11.45
C ALA A 34 0.15 -8.65 -11.25
N THR A 35 -0.46 -8.17 -12.35
CA THR A 35 -1.50 -7.14 -12.32
C THR A 35 -2.79 -7.70 -11.70
N THR A 36 -3.20 -8.91 -12.07
CA THR A 36 -4.33 -9.63 -11.45
C THR A 36 -4.11 -9.86 -9.97
N PHE A 37 -2.90 -10.26 -9.57
CA PHE A 37 -2.54 -10.39 -8.16
C PHE A 37 -2.66 -9.05 -7.42
N ALA A 38 -2.16 -7.96 -8.02
CA ALA A 38 -2.25 -6.63 -7.44
C ALA A 38 -3.70 -6.17 -7.22
N LEU A 39 -4.61 -6.44 -8.17
CA LEU A 39 -6.03 -6.16 -8.02
C LEU A 39 -6.64 -6.87 -6.81
N ILE A 40 -6.42 -8.19 -6.70
CA ILE A 40 -6.95 -9.00 -5.59
C ILE A 40 -6.34 -8.55 -4.26
N TRP A 41 -5.03 -8.36 -4.22
CA TRP A 41 -4.31 -7.94 -3.04
C TRP A 41 -4.78 -6.57 -2.54
N ASN A 42 -4.88 -5.58 -3.42
CA ASN A 42 -5.32 -4.24 -3.05
C ASN A 42 -6.77 -4.21 -2.57
N GLU A 43 -7.65 -5.05 -3.12
CA GLU A 43 -9.03 -5.19 -2.60
C GLU A 43 -9.05 -5.76 -1.17
N ILE A 44 -8.16 -6.70 -0.85
CA ILE A 44 -8.00 -7.22 0.53
C ILE A 44 -7.49 -6.11 1.46
N ILE A 45 -6.43 -5.40 1.06
CA ILE A 45 -5.83 -4.33 1.88
C ILE A 45 -6.80 -3.16 2.06
N THR A 46 -7.55 -2.79 1.03
CA THR A 46 -8.63 -1.79 1.12
C THR A 46 -9.70 -2.23 2.11
N THR A 47 -10.12 -3.50 2.05
CA THR A 47 -11.12 -4.05 2.98
C THR A 47 -10.63 -3.97 4.44
N PHE A 48 -9.34 -4.23 4.70
CA PHE A 48 -8.78 -4.09 6.04
C PHE A 48 -8.84 -2.64 6.52
N ARG A 49 -8.61 -1.68 5.62
CA ARG A 49 -8.69 -0.27 5.97
C ARG A 49 -10.13 0.17 6.23
N GLU A 50 -11.10 -0.29 5.43
CA GLU A 50 -12.54 -0.07 5.63
C GLU A 50 -13.06 -0.75 6.92
N GLU A 51 -12.38 -1.80 7.40
CA GLU A 51 -12.65 -2.43 8.69
C GLU A 51 -12.02 -1.71 9.88
N ASP A 52 -11.19 -0.69 9.61
CA ASP A 52 -10.35 0.00 10.60
C ASP A 52 -9.36 -0.96 11.30
N ILE A 53 -9.01 -2.07 10.63
CA ILE A 53 -8.03 -3.07 11.10
C ILE A 53 -6.58 -2.61 10.88
N ILE A 54 -6.34 -1.75 9.89
CA ILE A 54 -5.04 -1.13 9.60
C ILE A 54 -5.20 0.40 9.50
N SER A 55 -4.12 1.13 9.75
CA SER A 55 -4.10 2.59 9.59
C SER A 55 -3.92 3.02 8.12
N ASP A 56 -4.06 4.31 7.84
CA ASP A 56 -3.76 4.90 6.52
C ASP A 56 -2.31 4.65 6.12
N GLN A 57 -1.39 4.83 7.07
CA GLN A 57 0.02 4.56 6.84
C GLN A 57 0.27 3.08 6.51
N GLU A 58 -0.33 2.15 7.26
CA GLU A 58 -0.17 0.72 6.99
C GLU A 58 -0.80 0.32 5.65
N HIS A 59 -1.93 0.91 5.30
CA HIS A 59 -2.57 0.73 3.99
C HIS A 59 -1.63 1.13 2.85
N GLU A 60 -0.99 2.30 2.93
CA GLU A 60 -0.01 2.74 1.93
C GLU A 60 1.24 1.84 1.86
N LEU A 61 1.72 1.34 3.00
CA LEU A 61 2.86 0.44 3.04
C LEU A 61 2.56 -0.95 2.45
N LEU A 62 1.31 -1.38 2.54
CA LEU A 62 0.85 -2.70 2.09
C LEU A 62 0.34 -2.69 0.65
N GLU A 63 -0.03 -1.55 0.08
CA GLU A 63 -0.56 -1.46 -1.27
C GLU A 63 0.48 -1.86 -2.35
N LEU A 64 -0.03 -2.48 -3.44
CA LEU A 64 0.63 -2.62 -4.73
C LEU A 64 0.16 -1.49 -5.67
N PRO A 65 0.84 -0.33 -5.71
CA PRO A 65 0.37 0.80 -6.53
C PRO A 65 0.41 0.47 -8.03
N PRO A 66 -0.52 1.03 -8.82
CA PRO A 66 -0.47 0.90 -10.26
C PRO A 66 0.74 1.66 -10.84
N ASN A 67 1.08 1.33 -12.09
CA ASN A 67 2.15 1.98 -12.82
C ASN A 67 1.60 3.23 -13.53
N TYR A 68 1.75 4.39 -12.89
CA TYR A 68 1.29 5.69 -13.40
C TYR A 68 2.30 6.42 -14.28
N TRP A 69 3.59 6.10 -14.12
CA TRP A 69 4.68 6.48 -15.02
C TRP A 69 5.43 5.20 -15.39
N ASN A 70 6.24 5.24 -16.44
CA ASN A 70 6.86 4.08 -17.11
C ASN A 70 7.88 3.31 -16.24
N ILE A 71 7.45 2.82 -15.07
CA ILE A 71 8.22 2.01 -14.13
C ILE A 71 8.39 0.63 -14.73
N ARG A 72 9.65 0.19 -14.79
CA ARG A 72 10.05 -1.04 -15.49
C ARG A 72 9.81 -2.32 -14.69
N VAL A 73 9.33 -2.20 -13.45
CA VAL A 73 9.18 -3.31 -12.50
C VAL A 73 7.82 -3.30 -11.80
N ILE A 74 7.48 -4.45 -11.22
CA ILE A 74 6.36 -4.57 -10.29
C ILE A 74 6.71 -3.80 -9.01
N ARG A 75 5.79 -2.94 -8.57
CA ARG A 75 5.95 -2.11 -7.38
C ARG A 75 5.48 -2.84 -6.13
N TRP A 76 6.30 -3.75 -5.61
CA TRP A 76 5.95 -4.54 -4.42
C TRP A 76 5.61 -3.67 -3.21
N PRO A 77 4.82 -4.15 -2.24
CA PRO A 77 4.55 -3.41 -1.01
C PRO A 77 5.84 -2.96 -0.32
N CYS A 78 5.87 -1.75 0.24
CA CYS A 78 7.06 -1.19 0.89
C CYS A 78 7.61 -2.11 1.99
N VAL A 79 6.72 -2.84 2.67
CA VAL A 79 7.10 -3.83 3.70
C VAL A 79 8.00 -4.96 3.16
N LEU A 80 7.88 -5.32 1.87
CA LEU A 80 8.74 -6.32 1.23
C LEU A 80 10.03 -5.72 0.66
N LEU A 81 10.03 -4.42 0.35
CA LEU A 81 11.20 -3.68 -0.14
C LEU A 81 12.07 -3.11 0.98
N CYS A 82 11.60 -3.20 2.22
CA CYS A 82 12.24 -2.71 3.43
C CYS A 82 13.73 -3.08 3.50
N ASN A 83 14.61 -2.07 3.66
CA ASN A 83 16.07 -2.21 3.75
C ASN A 83 16.76 -2.76 2.48
N GLU A 84 16.04 -3.20 1.45
CA GLU A 84 16.66 -3.82 0.28
C GLU A 84 17.46 -2.82 -0.55
N LEU A 85 17.01 -1.57 -0.67
CA LEU A 85 17.77 -0.53 -1.37
C LEU A 85 19.09 -0.21 -0.66
N LEU A 86 19.08 -0.10 0.67
CA LEU A 86 20.28 0.18 1.46
C LEU A 86 21.28 -0.98 1.37
N LEU A 87 20.80 -2.22 1.36
CA LEU A 87 21.63 -3.40 1.11
C LEU A 87 22.24 -3.38 -0.31
N ALA A 88 21.48 -2.97 -1.32
CA ALA A 88 21.99 -2.82 -2.69
C ALA A 88 23.06 -1.72 -2.77
N LEU A 89 22.83 -0.58 -2.12
CA LEU A 89 23.77 0.54 -2.06
C LEU A 89 25.10 0.12 -1.41
N LYS A 90 25.04 -0.59 -0.28
CA LYS A 90 26.24 -1.14 0.37
C LYS A 90 26.98 -2.13 -0.53
N GLN A 91 26.26 -3.01 -1.23
CA GLN A 91 26.86 -3.97 -2.16
C GLN A 91 27.54 -3.29 -3.36
N ALA A 92 26.95 -2.22 -3.88
CA ALA A 92 27.51 -1.44 -4.98
C ALA A 92 28.80 -0.73 -4.58
N GLN A 93 28.88 -0.22 -3.34
CA GLN A 93 30.08 0.42 -2.81
C GLN A 93 31.23 -0.56 -2.54
N GLU A 94 30.92 -1.69 -1.91
CA GLU A 94 31.92 -2.74 -1.61
C GLU A 94 32.52 -3.33 -2.89
N LEU A 95 31.77 -3.33 -3.98
CA LEU A 95 32.17 -3.87 -5.27
C LEU A 95 32.41 -2.78 -6.32
N ALA A 96 32.75 -1.56 -5.90
CA ALA A 96 32.93 -0.43 -6.82
C ALA A 96 33.96 -0.67 -7.93
N ASP A 97 34.95 -1.53 -7.67
CA ASP A 97 36.02 -1.86 -8.63
C ASP A 97 35.70 -3.15 -9.44
N ALA A 98 34.53 -3.76 -9.25
CA ALA A 98 34.10 -4.96 -9.97
C ALA A 98 33.31 -4.61 -11.24
N PRO A 99 33.27 -5.48 -12.26
CA PRO A 99 32.44 -5.26 -13.44
C PRO A 99 30.95 -5.13 -13.12
N ASP A 100 30.25 -4.24 -13.83
CA ASP A 100 28.81 -3.97 -13.68
C ASP A 100 27.96 -5.23 -13.59
N ARG A 101 28.19 -6.20 -14.49
CA ARG A 101 27.48 -7.49 -14.51
C ARG A 101 27.55 -8.21 -13.18
N TRP A 102 28.70 -8.17 -12.51
CA TRP A 102 28.90 -8.88 -11.25
C TRP A 102 28.13 -8.21 -10.11
N ILE A 103 28.14 -6.88 -10.07
CA ILE A 103 27.36 -6.09 -9.11
C ILE A 103 25.88 -6.37 -9.33
N TRP A 104 25.41 -6.28 -10.58
CA TRP A 104 24.01 -6.50 -10.93
C TRP A 104 23.53 -7.92 -10.64
N LEU A 105 24.35 -8.93 -10.91
CA LEU A 105 24.06 -10.33 -10.54
C LEU A 105 23.90 -10.50 -9.03
N LYS A 106 24.69 -9.79 -8.21
CA LYS A 106 24.59 -9.86 -6.75
C LYS A 106 23.35 -9.15 -6.22
N ILE A 107 23.01 -7.98 -6.79
CA ILE A 107 21.78 -7.25 -6.50
C ILE A 107 20.57 -8.10 -6.86
N SER A 108 20.57 -8.71 -8.05
CA SER A 108 19.48 -9.51 -8.61
C SER A 108 19.27 -10.87 -7.94
N LYS A 109 20.08 -11.25 -6.94
CA LYS A 109 19.81 -12.46 -6.13
C LYS A 109 18.51 -12.37 -5.32
N SER A 110 18.08 -11.16 -4.99
CA SER A 110 16.76 -10.88 -4.39
C SER A 110 15.92 -10.13 -5.43
N GLU A 111 14.77 -10.69 -5.80
CA GLU A 111 13.83 -10.03 -6.71
C GLU A 111 13.31 -8.71 -6.11
N TYR A 112 13.09 -8.66 -4.79
CA TYR A 112 12.68 -7.44 -4.09
C TYR A 112 13.78 -6.38 -4.15
N ARG A 113 15.06 -6.77 -4.01
CA ARG A 113 16.18 -5.85 -4.15
C ARG A 113 16.30 -5.29 -5.56
N ARG A 114 16.19 -6.15 -6.57
CA ARG A 114 16.18 -5.73 -7.97
C ARG A 114 15.06 -4.73 -8.24
N CYS A 115 13.85 -5.03 -7.78
CA CYS A 115 12.69 -4.13 -7.91
C CYS A 115 12.89 -2.82 -7.15
N ALA A 116 13.40 -2.85 -5.91
CA ALA A 116 13.65 -1.65 -5.11
C ALA A 116 14.63 -0.68 -5.78
N VAL A 117 15.72 -1.20 -6.35
CA VAL A 117 16.72 -0.39 -7.06
C VAL A 117 16.12 0.26 -8.31
N ILE A 118 15.41 -0.51 -9.13
CA ILE A 118 14.82 0.01 -10.37
C ILE A 118 13.68 0.98 -10.06
N GLU A 119 12.79 0.65 -9.11
CA GLU A 119 11.70 1.54 -8.70
C GLU A 119 12.23 2.84 -8.12
N ALA A 120 13.26 2.80 -7.27
CA ALA A 120 13.86 4.02 -6.72
C ALA A 120 14.42 4.90 -7.84
N TYR A 121 15.19 4.34 -8.78
CA TYR A 121 15.74 5.09 -9.90
C TYR A 121 14.65 5.68 -10.81
N ASP A 122 13.68 4.87 -11.25
CA ASP A 122 12.60 5.32 -12.14
C ASP A 122 11.72 6.39 -11.44
N SER A 123 11.51 6.27 -10.13
CA SER A 123 10.78 7.27 -9.33
C SER A 123 11.57 8.56 -9.17
N ILE A 124 12.88 8.51 -8.94
CA ILE A 124 13.73 9.69 -8.85
C ILE A 124 13.75 10.43 -10.20
N LYS A 125 13.94 9.69 -11.31
CA LYS A 125 13.88 10.24 -12.67
C LYS A 125 12.56 10.98 -12.90
N TYR A 126 11.45 10.33 -12.58
CA TYR A 126 10.12 10.93 -12.70
C TYR A 126 9.98 12.20 -11.84
N LEU A 127 10.32 12.15 -10.55
CA LEU A 127 10.15 13.30 -9.66
C LEU A 127 11.01 14.49 -10.06
N VAL A 128 12.28 14.27 -10.43
CA VAL A 128 13.17 15.36 -10.86
C VAL A 128 12.63 16.02 -12.12
N LEU A 129 12.21 15.24 -13.12
CA LEU A 129 11.65 15.77 -14.37
C LEU A 129 10.27 16.43 -14.16
N THR A 130 9.52 16.03 -13.13
CA THR A 130 8.23 16.66 -12.80
C THR A 130 8.41 17.99 -12.07
N VAL A 131 9.42 18.10 -11.20
CA VAL A 131 9.65 19.28 -10.36
C VAL A 131 10.42 20.38 -11.11
N VAL A 132 11.23 20.02 -12.12
CA VAL A 132 11.92 21.01 -12.97
C VAL A 132 10.98 21.43 -14.09
N LYS A 133 10.70 22.75 -14.17
CA LYS A 133 9.79 23.36 -15.14
C LYS A 133 10.05 22.89 -16.55
N TYR A 134 8.99 22.51 -17.25
CA TYR A 134 9.09 22.08 -18.63
C TYR A 134 9.55 23.24 -19.52
N HIS A 135 10.31 22.92 -20.58
CA HIS A 135 10.87 23.90 -21.55
C HIS A 135 11.93 24.87 -21.01
N THR A 136 12.58 24.58 -19.87
CA THR A 136 13.75 25.34 -19.43
C THR A 136 15.06 24.62 -19.76
N GLU A 137 16.18 25.34 -19.79
CA GLU A 137 17.50 24.74 -20.02
C GLU A 137 17.84 23.70 -18.94
N GLU A 138 17.42 23.96 -17.70
CA GLU A 138 17.57 23.07 -16.55
C GLU A 138 16.85 21.74 -16.75
N HIS A 139 15.67 21.75 -17.38
CA HIS A 139 14.93 20.53 -17.70
C HIS A 139 15.71 19.69 -18.72
N SER A 140 16.22 20.33 -19.79
CA SER A 140 17.06 19.63 -20.78
C SER A 140 18.37 19.12 -20.19
N ILE A 141 18.95 19.82 -19.20
CA ILE A 141 20.11 19.32 -18.46
C ILE A 141 19.74 18.08 -17.65
N ALA A 142 18.62 18.11 -16.93
CA ALA A 142 18.14 16.97 -16.14
C ALA A 142 17.85 15.74 -17.03
N GLU A 143 17.17 15.92 -18.17
CA GLU A 143 16.92 14.87 -19.15
C GLU A 143 18.23 14.25 -19.65
N ARG A 144 19.20 15.08 -20.07
CA ARG A 144 20.50 14.61 -20.55
C ARG A 144 21.27 13.80 -19.50
N ILE A 145 21.22 14.21 -18.23
CA ILE A 145 21.85 13.46 -17.14
C ILE A 145 21.24 12.05 -17.04
N PHE A 146 19.91 11.95 -17.02
CA PHE A 146 19.25 10.64 -16.94
C PHE A 146 19.45 9.80 -18.20
N ASP A 147 19.49 10.41 -19.39
CA ASP A 147 19.78 9.70 -20.64
C ASP A 147 21.21 9.17 -20.68
N GLU A 148 22.19 9.93 -20.17
CA GLU A 148 23.57 9.46 -20.04
C GLU A 148 23.67 8.28 -19.04
N ILE A 149 22.95 8.35 -17.91
CA ILE A 149 22.89 7.24 -16.96
C ILE A 149 22.24 6.01 -17.61
N ASP A 150 21.10 6.18 -18.29
CA ASP A 150 20.39 5.08 -18.97
C ASP A 150 21.26 4.42 -20.05
N ASN A 151 22.01 5.21 -20.84
CA ASN A 151 22.98 4.70 -21.81
C ASN A 151 24.08 3.89 -21.14
N ASN A 152 24.68 4.40 -20.06
CA ASN A 152 25.73 3.67 -19.33
C ASN A 152 25.20 2.38 -18.70
N ILE A 153 23.96 2.35 -18.22
CA ILE A 153 23.29 1.13 -17.75
C ILE A 153 23.11 0.13 -18.91
N GLN A 154 22.63 0.60 -20.06
CA GLN A 154 22.40 -0.24 -21.24
C GLN A 154 23.69 -0.87 -21.79
N PHE A 155 24.79 -0.11 -21.79
CA PHE A 155 26.09 -0.56 -22.27
C PHE A 155 26.96 -1.22 -21.18
N GLU A 156 26.46 -1.36 -19.95
CA GLU A 156 27.17 -1.96 -18.81
C GLU A 156 28.51 -1.27 -18.49
N LYS A 157 28.52 0.07 -18.50
CA LYS A 157 29.70 0.94 -18.26
C LYS A 157 29.54 1.88 -17.06
N VAL A 158 28.62 1.59 -16.14
CA VAL A 158 28.34 2.42 -14.97
C VAL A 158 29.55 2.55 -14.05
N THR A 159 30.26 1.45 -13.76
CA THR A 159 31.48 1.49 -12.92
C THR A 159 32.67 2.19 -13.59
N GLU A 160 32.71 2.18 -14.93
CA GLU A 160 33.71 2.92 -15.71
C GLU A 160 33.42 4.42 -15.73
N ALA A 161 32.14 4.80 -15.86
CA ALA A 161 31.70 6.18 -15.98
C ALA A 161 31.53 6.89 -14.62
N TYR A 162 31.13 6.16 -13.57
CA TYR A 162 30.72 6.74 -12.28
C TYR A 162 31.43 6.11 -11.09
N ASN A 163 31.83 6.96 -10.14
CA ASN A 163 32.40 6.52 -8.88
C ASN A 163 31.31 6.08 -7.89
N LEU A 164 31.06 4.77 -7.80
CA LEU A 164 30.05 4.19 -6.90
C LEU A 164 30.32 4.45 -5.41
N LYS A 165 31.53 4.84 -5.01
CA LYS A 165 31.84 5.23 -3.60
C LYS A 165 31.10 6.52 -3.19
N GLN A 166 30.70 7.35 -4.15
CA GLN A 166 29.94 8.58 -3.88
C GLN A 166 28.42 8.34 -3.75
N LEU A 167 27.95 7.10 -3.96
CA LEU A 167 26.52 6.78 -3.97
C LEU A 167 25.84 7.04 -2.60
N GLU A 168 26.58 6.97 -1.48
CA GLU A 168 26.06 7.33 -0.15
C GLU A 168 25.73 8.82 -0.04
N SER A 169 26.60 9.66 -0.61
CA SER A 169 26.39 11.11 -0.63
C SER A 169 25.19 11.46 -1.50
N VAL A 170 25.06 10.80 -2.67
CA VAL A 170 23.91 10.95 -3.56
C VAL A 170 22.63 10.52 -2.86
N HIS A 171 22.61 9.36 -2.21
CA HIS A 171 21.47 8.86 -1.45
C HIS A 171 21.04 9.81 -0.33
N SER A 172 22.00 10.37 0.43
CA SER A 172 21.73 11.35 1.48
C SER A 172 21.10 12.65 0.94
N LYS A 173 21.59 13.12 -0.22
CA LYS A 173 21.01 14.30 -0.90
C LYS A 173 19.62 14.00 -1.45
N LEU A 174 19.37 12.80 -1.98
CA LEU A 174 18.06 12.37 -2.45
C LEU A 174 17.04 12.29 -1.33
N ILE A 175 17.42 11.78 -0.15
CA ILE A 175 16.56 11.82 1.04
C ILE A 175 16.20 13.27 1.36
N SER A 176 17.20 14.16 1.44
CA SER A 176 16.97 15.58 1.74
C SER A 176 16.05 16.25 0.72
N PHE A 177 16.22 15.93 -0.57
CA PHE A 177 15.35 16.41 -1.65
C PHE A 177 13.90 15.96 -1.47
N VAL A 178 13.68 14.66 -1.21
CA VAL A 178 12.34 14.11 -1.00
C VAL A 178 11.69 14.67 0.28
N GLU A 179 12.45 14.92 1.34
CA GLU A 179 11.94 15.57 2.56
C GLU A 179 11.44 16.99 2.31
N VAL A 180 12.14 17.75 1.46
CA VAL A 180 11.68 19.08 1.03
C VAL A 180 10.37 18.97 0.26
N LEU A 181 10.22 17.96 -0.61
CA LEU A 181 8.98 17.72 -1.36
C LEU A 181 7.79 17.35 -0.46
N MET A 182 8.02 16.69 0.67
CA MET A 182 6.97 16.34 1.64
C MET A 182 6.61 17.48 2.61
N GLY A 183 7.40 18.56 2.66
CA GLY A 183 7.23 19.63 3.65
C GLY A 183 5.95 20.46 3.44
N PRO A 184 5.30 20.94 4.52
CA PRO A 184 4.07 21.73 4.44
C PRO A 184 4.28 23.13 3.84
N LYS A 185 5.53 23.57 3.72
CA LYS A 185 5.92 24.80 3.03
C LYS A 185 6.88 24.41 1.93
N LYS A 186 6.40 24.47 0.69
CA LYS A 186 7.16 24.38 -0.56
C LYS A 186 8.03 25.64 -0.76
N ASP A 187 8.66 26.11 0.32
CA ASP A 187 9.48 27.31 0.37
C ASP A 187 10.92 26.94 -0.01
N LEU A 188 11.35 27.34 -1.21
CA LEU A 188 12.72 27.17 -1.73
C LEU A 188 13.82 27.76 -0.82
N LYS A 189 13.49 28.57 0.19
CA LYS A 189 14.47 29.27 1.02
C LYS A 189 15.15 28.42 2.10
N ARG A 190 14.73 27.17 2.31
CA ARG A 190 15.28 26.31 3.38
C ARG A 190 16.34 25.31 2.93
N SER A 191 16.62 25.20 1.64
CA SER A 191 17.51 24.18 1.07
C SER A 191 18.90 24.70 0.66
N SER A 192 19.44 25.70 1.36
CA SER A 192 20.88 26.00 1.25
C SER A 192 21.61 25.38 2.43
N PRO A 193 22.59 24.50 2.21
CA PRO A 193 23.69 24.39 3.15
C PRO A 193 24.28 25.80 3.29
N HIS A 194 24.57 26.25 4.51
CA HIS A 194 25.32 27.48 4.72
C HIS A 194 26.72 27.35 4.11
N SER A 195 26.86 27.62 2.82
CA SER A 195 28.13 27.93 2.17
C SER A 195 28.11 29.41 1.85
N ALA A 196 28.92 30.16 2.58
CA ALA A 196 29.25 31.53 2.25
C ALA A 196 29.87 31.57 0.84
N SER A 197 29.53 32.66 0.12
CA SER A 197 30.18 33.21 -1.08
C SER A 197 30.18 32.37 -2.37
N THR A 198 29.23 32.68 -3.27
CA THR A 198 29.54 33.17 -4.63
C THR A 198 28.33 33.90 -5.20
N ASP A 199 28.57 35.02 -5.85
CA ASP A 199 27.59 35.93 -6.51
C ASP A 199 27.12 35.38 -7.87
N GLU A 200 27.00 34.05 -7.97
CA GLU A 200 26.43 33.33 -9.11
C GLU A 200 25.13 32.68 -8.61
N GLY A 201 23.99 33.12 -9.14
CA GLY A 201 22.68 32.56 -8.78
C GLY A 201 22.67 31.03 -8.92
N LEU A 202 21.93 30.32 -8.06
CA LEU A 202 21.92 28.86 -8.10
C LEU A 202 21.29 28.38 -9.42
N LEU A 203 21.90 27.38 -10.07
CA LEU A 203 21.51 26.85 -11.39
C LEU A 203 20.02 26.49 -11.53
N PHE A 204 19.33 26.19 -10.43
CA PHE A 204 17.91 25.78 -10.43
C PHE A 204 16.98 26.73 -9.66
N GLU A 205 17.46 27.90 -9.22
CA GLU A 205 16.72 28.77 -8.28
C GLU A 205 15.34 29.21 -8.81
N ASN A 206 15.23 29.41 -10.13
CA ASN A 206 14.01 29.86 -10.81
C ASN A 206 13.32 28.76 -11.65
N ALA A 207 13.92 27.58 -11.73
CA ALA A 207 13.49 26.49 -12.62
C ALA A 207 12.67 25.40 -11.89
N ILE A 208 12.50 25.51 -10.58
CA ILE A 208 11.72 24.56 -9.78
C ILE A 208 10.27 25.02 -9.70
N GLU A 209 9.35 24.11 -10.00
CA GLU A 209 7.91 24.25 -9.78
C GLU A 209 7.42 23.03 -9.02
N PHE A 210 6.97 23.25 -7.78
CA PHE A 210 6.39 22.17 -7.02
C PHE A 210 4.96 21.93 -7.52
N PRO A 211 4.55 20.67 -7.75
CA PRO A 211 3.17 20.32 -8.09
C PRO A 211 2.18 20.85 -7.05
N ASP A 212 0.87 20.86 -7.36
CA ASP A 212 -0.16 21.32 -6.42
C ASP A 212 -0.06 20.58 -5.07
N ALA A 213 -0.29 21.29 -3.96
CA ALA A 213 -0.40 20.65 -2.64
C ALA A 213 -1.57 19.66 -2.58
N GLU A 214 -2.60 19.87 -3.39
CA GLU A 214 -3.78 19.00 -3.48
C GLU A 214 -3.57 17.78 -4.40
N ASP A 215 -2.41 17.63 -5.06
CA ASP A 215 -2.11 16.43 -5.86
C ASP A 215 -1.80 15.23 -4.95
N GLU A 216 -2.86 14.54 -4.52
CA GLU A 216 -2.78 13.36 -3.65
C GLU A 216 -1.92 12.24 -4.26
N LEU A 217 -1.99 12.06 -5.59
CA LEU A 217 -1.21 11.03 -6.29
C LEU A 217 0.28 11.35 -6.21
N PHE A 218 0.68 12.57 -6.59
CA PHE A 218 2.07 13.02 -6.48
C PHE A 218 2.59 12.89 -5.05
N ASN A 219 1.84 13.40 -4.06
CA ASN A 219 2.22 13.33 -2.65
C ASN A 219 2.38 11.88 -2.16
N ARG A 220 1.51 10.97 -2.60
CA ARG A 220 1.62 9.53 -2.30
C ARG A 220 2.88 8.92 -2.90
N HIS A 221 3.26 9.33 -4.11
CA HIS A 221 4.48 8.86 -4.75
C HIS A 221 5.74 9.37 -4.05
N VAL A 222 5.76 10.64 -3.62
CA VAL A 222 6.86 11.19 -2.81
C VAL A 222 7.00 10.43 -1.49
N ARG A 223 5.89 10.21 -0.76
CA ARG A 223 5.90 9.43 0.50
C ARG A 223 6.39 8.00 0.30
N ARG A 224 5.97 7.34 -0.79
CA ARG A 224 6.44 6.00 -1.14
C ARG A 224 7.94 5.98 -1.44
N LEU A 225 8.44 6.92 -2.25
CA LEU A 225 9.87 6.99 -2.54
C LEU A 225 10.67 7.26 -1.26
N TYR A 226 10.23 8.20 -0.41
CA TYR A 226 10.84 8.46 0.88
C TYR A 226 10.96 7.19 1.71
N THR A 227 9.88 6.41 1.74
CA THR A 227 9.83 5.12 2.42
C THR A 227 10.86 4.15 1.85
N ILE A 228 10.97 4.00 0.52
CA ILE A 228 11.97 3.11 -0.10
C ILE A 228 13.40 3.59 0.21
N LEU A 229 13.66 4.90 0.16
CA LEU A 229 14.97 5.49 0.42
C LEU A 229 15.42 5.36 1.88
N ASN A 230 14.49 5.50 2.83
CA ASN A 230 14.80 5.60 4.26
C ASN A 230 14.42 4.34 5.07
N SER A 231 13.70 3.38 4.48
CA SER A 231 13.28 2.16 5.18
C SER A 231 14.47 1.33 5.64
N ARG A 232 14.60 1.23 6.96
CA ARG A 232 15.48 0.29 7.66
C ARG A 232 14.62 -0.85 8.22
N ASP A 233 15.14 -1.65 9.14
CA ASP A 233 14.46 -2.86 9.68
C ASP A 233 13.16 -2.61 10.50
N SER A 234 12.61 -1.39 10.52
CA SER A 234 11.46 -1.02 11.38
C SER A 234 10.10 -1.54 10.90
N MET A 235 10.01 -2.16 9.72
CA MET A 235 8.72 -2.61 9.14
C MET A 235 8.36 -4.08 9.43
N HIS A 236 9.17 -4.80 10.20
CA HIS A 236 8.97 -6.23 10.49
C HIS A 236 7.65 -6.56 11.23
N ASN A 237 7.02 -5.56 11.85
CA ASN A 237 5.75 -5.70 12.57
C ASN A 237 4.55 -5.07 11.86
N VAL A 238 4.67 -4.73 10.57
CA VAL A 238 3.54 -4.20 9.78
C VAL A 238 2.81 -5.36 9.08
N PRO A 239 1.46 -5.44 9.16
CA PRO A 239 0.58 -4.63 10.00
C PRO A 239 0.68 -5.02 11.48
N LYS A 240 0.45 -4.04 12.37
CA LYS A 240 0.54 -4.23 13.82
C LYS A 240 -0.63 -5.06 14.37
N ASN A 241 -1.83 -4.84 13.84
CA ASN A 241 -3.04 -5.51 14.30
C ASN A 241 -2.97 -7.02 14.07
N ILE A 242 -3.32 -7.79 15.10
CA ILE A 242 -3.18 -9.26 15.10
C ILE A 242 -4.15 -9.94 14.13
N GLU A 243 -5.34 -9.36 13.93
CA GLU A 243 -6.36 -9.89 13.02
C GLU A 243 -5.95 -9.67 11.57
N ALA A 244 -5.38 -8.50 11.24
CA ALA A 244 -4.76 -8.22 9.95
C ALA A 244 -3.71 -9.28 9.60
N ARG A 245 -2.79 -9.53 10.53
CA ARG A 245 -1.72 -10.53 10.37
C ARG A 245 -2.29 -11.94 10.18
N ARG A 246 -3.31 -12.31 10.96
CA ARG A 246 -3.97 -13.62 10.87
C ARG A 246 -4.61 -13.81 9.48
N ARG A 247 -5.32 -12.79 8.98
CA ARG A 247 -5.99 -12.84 7.68
C ARG A 247 -5.00 -12.86 6.51
N ILE A 248 -3.93 -12.06 6.56
CA ILE A 248 -2.84 -12.11 5.57
C ILE A 248 -2.15 -13.49 5.59
N ALA A 249 -1.88 -14.05 6.76
CA ALA A 249 -1.28 -15.38 6.87
C ALA A 249 -2.21 -16.45 6.28
N PHE A 250 -3.52 -16.38 6.55
CA PHE A 250 -4.50 -17.29 5.96
C PHE A 250 -4.52 -17.19 4.43
N PHE A 251 -4.60 -15.97 3.89
CA PHE A 251 -4.53 -15.73 2.46
C PHE A 251 -3.22 -16.26 1.85
N SER A 252 -2.07 -15.92 2.43
CA SER A 252 -0.77 -16.38 1.96
C SER A 252 -0.67 -17.91 1.95
N ASN A 253 -1.18 -18.58 2.98
CA ASN A 253 -1.19 -20.04 3.03
C ASN A 253 -2.08 -20.62 1.92
N SER A 254 -3.22 -19.99 1.62
CA SER A 254 -4.13 -20.44 0.56
C SER A 254 -3.49 -20.44 -0.84
N LEU A 255 -2.52 -19.55 -1.10
CA LEU A 255 -1.78 -19.50 -2.37
C LEU A 255 -0.91 -20.74 -2.61
N PHE A 256 -0.51 -21.44 -1.54
CA PHE A 256 0.30 -22.65 -1.60
C PHE A 256 -0.51 -23.93 -1.40
N MET A 257 -1.83 -23.81 -1.25
CA MET A 257 -2.73 -24.95 -1.18
C MET A 257 -3.04 -25.48 -2.57
N ASN A 258 -3.14 -26.80 -2.71
CA ASN A 258 -3.70 -27.42 -3.90
C ASN A 258 -5.22 -27.23 -3.89
N MET A 259 -5.70 -26.18 -4.57
CA MET A 259 -7.13 -25.93 -4.75
C MET A 259 -7.59 -26.36 -6.15
N PRO A 260 -8.81 -26.94 -6.29
CA PRO A 260 -9.39 -27.20 -7.60
C PRO A 260 -9.61 -25.88 -8.35
N ARG A 261 -9.53 -25.92 -9.69
CA ARG A 261 -9.86 -24.75 -10.51
C ARG A 261 -11.34 -24.42 -10.36
N ALA A 262 -11.63 -23.18 -10.00
CA ALA A 262 -13.00 -22.69 -9.95
C ALA A 262 -13.58 -22.62 -11.38
N PRO A 263 -14.88 -22.95 -11.58
CA PRO A 263 -15.55 -22.62 -12.82
C PRO A 263 -15.72 -21.10 -12.94
N VAL A 264 -15.94 -20.60 -14.16
CA VAL A 264 -16.30 -19.20 -14.39
C VAL A 264 -17.58 -18.84 -13.62
N VAL A 265 -17.70 -17.59 -13.20
CA VAL A 265 -18.83 -17.12 -12.35
C VAL A 265 -20.20 -17.50 -12.95
N GLU A 266 -20.38 -17.40 -14.27
CA GLU A 266 -21.63 -17.77 -14.97
C GLU A 266 -22.03 -19.25 -14.81
N LYS A 267 -21.06 -20.12 -14.49
CA LYS A 267 -21.26 -21.57 -14.32
C LYS A 267 -21.20 -21.99 -12.85
N MET A 268 -21.06 -21.06 -11.92
CA MET A 268 -21.08 -21.36 -10.49
C MET A 268 -22.49 -21.75 -10.04
N MET A 269 -22.58 -22.72 -9.13
CA MET A 269 -23.84 -23.02 -8.48
C MET A 269 -24.24 -21.86 -7.57
N ALA A 270 -25.47 -21.37 -7.73
CA ALA A 270 -26.01 -20.40 -6.80
C ALA A 270 -26.14 -21.03 -5.41
N PHE A 271 -25.75 -20.28 -4.39
CA PHE A 271 -26.02 -20.62 -3.00
C PHE A 271 -26.75 -19.45 -2.34
N SER A 272 -27.72 -19.77 -1.50
CA SER A 272 -28.43 -18.79 -0.68
C SER A 272 -28.05 -19.04 0.77
N VAL A 273 -27.80 -17.96 1.51
CA VAL A 273 -27.51 -18.07 2.94
C VAL A 273 -28.72 -17.59 3.71
N LEU A 274 -29.24 -18.46 4.57
CA LEU A 274 -30.34 -18.14 5.48
C LEU A 274 -29.74 -17.86 6.85
N THR A 275 -29.84 -16.61 7.30
CA THR A 275 -29.52 -16.25 8.68
C THR A 275 -30.76 -16.47 9.54
N PRO A 276 -30.71 -17.28 10.61
CA PRO A 276 -31.85 -17.44 11.50
C PRO A 276 -32.27 -16.07 12.05
N TYR A 277 -33.57 -15.78 11.92
CA TYR A 277 -34.18 -14.57 12.46
C TYR A 277 -34.31 -14.73 13.98
N TYR A 278 -33.33 -14.23 14.71
CA TYR A 278 -33.44 -13.99 16.15
C TYR A 278 -33.92 -12.54 16.36
N GLU A 279 -34.48 -12.23 17.53
CA GLU A 279 -34.88 -10.85 17.92
C GLU A 279 -33.67 -9.90 18.12
N GLU A 280 -32.49 -10.24 17.58
CA GLU A 280 -31.29 -9.41 17.63
C GLU A 280 -31.40 -8.25 16.62
N GLU A 281 -31.22 -7.03 17.10
CA GLU A 281 -31.11 -5.86 16.25
C GLU A 281 -29.85 -5.97 15.36
N VAL A 282 -29.99 -5.69 14.07
CA VAL A 282 -28.88 -5.80 13.10
C VAL A 282 -27.72 -4.83 13.41
N CYS A 283 -28.03 -3.67 13.99
CA CYS A 283 -27.06 -2.65 14.33
C CYS A 283 -27.45 -1.98 15.66
N PHE A 284 -26.47 -1.59 16.48
CA PHE A 284 -26.72 -0.95 17.76
C PHE A 284 -27.45 0.39 17.55
N PRO A 285 -28.53 0.64 18.30
CA PRO A 285 -29.14 1.97 18.36
C PRO A 285 -28.16 2.98 18.93
N LYS A 286 -28.28 4.24 18.50
CA LYS A 286 -27.36 5.31 18.90
C LYS A 286 -27.39 5.53 20.41
N GLU A 287 -28.58 5.44 20.99
CA GLU A 287 -28.89 5.67 22.40
C GLU A 287 -28.25 4.59 23.28
N THR A 288 -28.31 3.33 22.82
CA THR A 288 -27.77 2.16 23.54
C THR A 288 -26.25 2.23 23.66
N LEU A 289 -25.55 2.81 22.67
CA LEU A 289 -24.08 2.90 22.70
C LEU A 289 -23.54 3.77 23.84
N ARG A 290 -24.23 4.86 24.18
CA ARG A 290 -23.84 5.78 25.27
C ARG A 290 -24.51 5.44 26.60
N ARG A 291 -25.58 4.63 26.58
CA ARG A 291 -26.26 4.19 27.79
C ARG A 291 -25.28 3.45 28.70
N GLN A 292 -25.19 3.90 29.94
CA GLN A 292 -24.36 3.27 30.95
C GLN A 292 -25.11 2.09 31.57
N ASN A 293 -24.38 1.00 31.79
CA ASN A 293 -24.85 -0.13 32.58
C ASN A 293 -24.79 0.19 34.08
N GLU A 294 -25.15 -0.77 34.93
CA GLU A 294 -25.14 -0.64 36.40
C GLU A 294 -23.77 -0.19 36.96
N ASP A 295 -22.67 -0.57 36.28
CA ASP A 295 -21.30 -0.18 36.63
C ASP A 295 -20.85 1.19 36.08
N GLY A 296 -21.75 1.95 35.42
CA GLY A 296 -21.40 3.23 34.79
C GLY A 296 -20.68 3.10 33.44
N ILE A 297 -20.49 1.88 32.93
CA ILE A 297 -19.76 1.60 31.68
C ILE A 297 -20.73 1.57 30.50
N SER A 298 -20.42 2.32 29.44
CA SER A 298 -21.17 2.27 28.18
C SER A 298 -20.58 1.26 27.19
N THR A 299 -21.41 0.73 26.29
CA THR A 299 -20.96 -0.24 25.27
C THR A 299 -19.84 0.32 24.41
N ILE A 300 -19.94 1.59 23.99
CA ILE A 300 -18.90 2.20 23.16
C ILE A 300 -17.57 2.31 23.90
N PHE A 301 -17.59 2.70 25.18
CA PHE A 301 -16.38 2.80 25.99
C PHE A 301 -15.70 1.44 26.15
N TYR A 302 -16.49 0.38 26.38
CA TYR A 302 -15.96 -0.98 26.48
C TYR A 302 -15.28 -1.43 25.18
N LEU A 303 -15.92 -1.19 24.02
CA LEU A 303 -15.37 -1.56 22.71
C LEU A 303 -14.10 -0.77 22.37
N GLN A 304 -14.06 0.53 22.69
CA GLN A 304 -12.86 1.37 22.53
C GLN A 304 -11.67 0.83 23.34
N LYS A 305 -11.92 0.26 24.52
CA LYS A 305 -10.86 -0.30 25.37
C LYS A 305 -10.35 -1.65 24.91
N ILE A 306 -11.19 -2.48 24.30
CA ILE A 306 -10.77 -3.80 23.80
C ILE A 306 -10.12 -3.69 22.43
N TYR A 307 -10.57 -2.76 21.60
CA TYR A 307 -10.11 -2.55 20.22
C TYR A 307 -9.47 -1.17 20.07
N GLU A 308 -8.53 -0.84 20.97
CA GLU A 308 -7.91 0.49 21.01
C GLU A 308 -7.17 0.85 19.71
N ASP A 309 -6.45 -0.11 19.14
CA ASP A 309 -5.77 0.05 17.85
C ASP A 309 -6.74 0.29 16.70
N GLU A 310 -7.83 -0.48 16.64
CA GLU A 310 -8.84 -0.32 15.59
C GLU A 310 -9.70 0.95 15.77
N TRP A 311 -9.87 1.40 17.02
CA TRP A 311 -10.52 2.69 17.30
C TRP A 311 -9.66 3.86 16.83
N ASN A 312 -8.34 3.80 17.05
CA ASN A 312 -7.42 4.82 16.54
C ASN A 312 -7.47 4.91 15.01
N ASN A 313 -7.53 3.77 14.31
CA ASN A 313 -7.69 3.73 12.85
C ASN A 313 -9.05 4.28 12.39
N PHE A 314 -10.12 4.05 13.16
CA PHE A 314 -11.43 4.63 12.91
C PHE A 314 -11.43 6.15 13.06
N ILE A 315 -10.84 6.67 14.14
CA ILE A 315 -10.72 8.11 14.36
C ILE A 315 -9.86 8.76 13.28
N GLU A 316 -8.74 8.13 12.88
CA GLU A 316 -7.92 8.57 11.75
C GLU A 316 -8.77 8.71 10.46
N ARG A 317 -9.65 7.73 10.19
CA ARG A 317 -10.57 7.78 9.04
C ARG A 317 -11.56 8.93 9.15
N MET A 318 -12.17 9.12 10.32
CA MET A 318 -13.15 10.18 10.55
C MET A 318 -12.54 11.57 10.38
N TYR A 319 -11.31 11.78 10.85
CA TYR A 319 -10.60 13.04 10.65
C TYR A 319 -10.23 13.29 9.18
N ARG A 320 -9.82 12.25 8.45
CA ARG A 320 -9.61 12.36 6.99
C ARG A 320 -10.90 12.72 6.25
N GLU A 321 -12.04 12.20 6.71
CA GLU A 321 -13.37 12.53 6.16
C GLU A 321 -13.91 13.91 6.63
N GLY A 322 -13.09 14.71 7.31
CA GLY A 322 -13.38 16.11 7.67
C GLY A 322 -14.05 16.31 9.01
N MET A 323 -14.14 15.28 9.87
CA MET A 323 -14.63 15.44 11.24
C MET A 323 -13.56 16.11 12.10
N LYS A 324 -13.95 16.95 13.07
CA LYS A 324 -13.00 17.72 13.89
C LYS A 324 -12.88 17.22 15.32
N ASP A 325 -13.95 16.70 15.86
CA ASP A 325 -14.04 16.24 17.25
C ASP A 325 -15.05 15.09 17.37
N ASP A 326 -15.14 14.53 18.57
CA ASP A 326 -16.03 13.41 18.86
C ASP A 326 -17.50 13.78 18.60
N ASP A 327 -17.96 14.97 19.01
CA ASP A 327 -19.36 15.36 18.86
C ASP A 327 -19.76 15.44 17.38
N ASP A 328 -18.88 15.97 16.53
CA ASP A 328 -19.02 15.92 15.07
C ASP A 328 -19.20 14.49 14.55
N ILE A 329 -18.43 13.52 15.04
CA ILE A 329 -18.55 12.10 14.65
C ILE A 329 -19.91 11.54 15.09
N TRP A 330 -20.34 11.85 16.31
CA TRP A 330 -21.60 11.35 16.86
C TRP A 330 -22.83 11.95 16.18
N GLU A 331 -22.74 13.17 15.67
CA GLU A 331 -23.84 13.83 14.96
C GLU A 331 -23.86 13.49 13.47
N LYS A 332 -22.74 13.71 12.77
CA LYS A 332 -22.64 13.61 11.30
C LYS A 332 -22.32 12.21 10.82
N LYS A 333 -21.58 11.43 11.60
CA LYS A 333 -21.10 10.07 11.26
C LYS A 333 -21.66 9.00 12.20
N SER A 334 -22.85 9.24 12.76
CA SER A 334 -23.51 8.30 13.67
C SER A 334 -23.68 6.90 13.07
N ARG A 335 -23.90 6.79 11.76
CA ARG A 335 -24.04 5.49 11.08
C ARG A 335 -22.73 4.70 11.11
N ASP A 336 -21.63 5.32 10.69
CA ASP A 336 -20.28 4.71 10.70
C ASP A 336 -19.89 4.25 12.09
N LEU A 337 -20.16 5.08 13.10
CA LEU A 337 -19.88 4.75 14.49
C LEU A 337 -20.69 3.55 14.99
N ARG A 338 -21.99 3.50 14.70
CA ARG A 338 -22.85 2.36 15.06
C ARG A 338 -22.41 1.09 14.35
N LEU A 339 -22.07 1.17 13.06
CA LEU A 339 -21.55 0.03 12.31
C LEU A 339 -20.21 -0.45 12.89
N TRP A 340 -19.29 0.46 13.18
CA TRP A 340 -18.00 0.13 13.82
C TRP A 340 -18.21 -0.64 15.12
N ALA A 341 -19.14 -0.19 15.97
CA ALA A 341 -19.48 -0.85 17.22
C ALA A 341 -20.16 -2.22 16.99
N SER A 342 -21.14 -2.29 16.10
CA SER A 342 -21.88 -3.51 15.76
C SER A 342 -20.99 -4.59 15.18
N TYR A 343 -20.03 -4.24 14.32
CA TYR A 343 -19.08 -5.18 13.76
C TYR A 343 -18.09 -5.76 14.78
N ARG A 344 -18.06 -5.23 16.01
CA ARG A 344 -17.24 -5.75 17.11
C ARG A 344 -18.09 -6.39 18.21
N GLY A 345 -19.28 -5.86 18.45
CA GLY A 345 -20.15 -6.27 19.56
C GLY A 345 -21.37 -7.13 19.20
N GLN A 346 -21.78 -7.23 17.93
CA GLN A 346 -22.98 -7.98 17.51
C GLN A 346 -22.66 -9.15 16.58
N THR A 347 -23.33 -10.28 16.77
CA THR A 347 -23.04 -11.48 15.99
C THR A 347 -23.72 -11.42 14.65
N LEU A 348 -24.99 -11.00 14.60
CA LEU A 348 -25.72 -10.86 13.35
C LEU A 348 -25.04 -9.86 12.39
N ALA A 349 -24.65 -8.69 12.89
CA ALA A 349 -23.96 -7.66 12.11
C ALA A 349 -22.67 -8.18 11.45
N ARG A 350 -21.84 -8.90 12.22
CA ARG A 350 -20.59 -9.51 11.73
C ARG A 350 -20.84 -10.58 10.68
N THR A 351 -21.83 -11.44 10.92
CA THR A 351 -22.23 -12.50 10.01
C THR A 351 -22.71 -11.94 8.67
N VAL A 352 -23.58 -10.92 8.70
CA VAL A 352 -24.05 -10.23 7.49
C VAL A 352 -22.88 -9.56 6.76
N ARG A 353 -21.99 -8.85 7.47
CA ARG A 353 -20.80 -8.23 6.86
C ARG A 353 -19.91 -9.27 6.17
N GLY A 354 -19.65 -10.39 6.82
CA GLY A 354 -18.88 -11.49 6.26
C GLY A 354 -19.49 -12.06 4.97
N MET A 355 -20.83 -12.19 4.92
CA MET A 355 -21.51 -12.62 3.70
C MET A 355 -21.37 -11.62 2.55
N MET A 356 -21.40 -10.32 2.86
CA MET A 356 -21.19 -9.28 1.86
C MET A 356 -19.78 -9.30 1.25
N TYR A 357 -18.79 -9.87 1.94
CA TYR A 357 -17.47 -10.10 1.33
C TYR A 357 -17.49 -11.15 0.23
N TYR A 358 -18.34 -12.18 0.31
CA TYR A 358 -18.52 -13.10 -0.81
C TYR A 358 -19.10 -12.39 -2.03
N TYR A 359 -20.07 -11.50 -1.83
CA TYR A 359 -20.61 -10.69 -2.91
C TYR A 359 -19.53 -9.83 -3.59
N ARG A 360 -18.71 -9.11 -2.80
CA ARG A 360 -17.59 -8.30 -3.33
C ARG A 360 -16.56 -9.18 -4.07
N ALA A 361 -16.21 -10.34 -3.50
CA ALA A 361 -15.27 -11.27 -4.10
C ALA A 361 -15.79 -11.85 -5.43
N LEU A 362 -17.07 -12.23 -5.49
CA LEU A 362 -17.70 -12.74 -6.72
C LEU A 362 -17.76 -11.67 -7.81
N LYS A 363 -18.03 -10.41 -7.44
CA LYS A 363 -18.00 -9.30 -8.40
C LYS A 363 -16.60 -9.10 -8.98
N MET A 364 -15.57 -9.15 -8.14
CA MET A 364 -14.18 -9.06 -8.59
C MET A 364 -13.81 -10.26 -9.48
N LEU A 365 -14.20 -11.47 -9.10
CA LEU A 365 -13.93 -12.67 -9.90
C LEU A 365 -14.63 -12.62 -11.26
N SER A 366 -15.89 -12.16 -11.31
CA SER A 366 -16.63 -11.97 -12.55
C SER A 366 -15.96 -10.96 -13.47
N TYR A 367 -15.38 -9.90 -12.91
CA TYR A 367 -14.57 -8.94 -13.67
C TYR A 367 -13.32 -9.62 -14.24
N LEU A 368 -12.57 -10.36 -13.42
CA LEU A 368 -11.35 -11.03 -13.86
C LEU A 368 -11.60 -12.15 -14.90
N ASP A 369 -12.74 -12.83 -14.83
CA ASP A 369 -13.14 -13.85 -15.81
C ASP A 369 -13.48 -13.27 -17.19
N THR A 370 -13.93 -12.01 -17.24
CA THR A 370 -14.41 -11.35 -18.46
C THR A 370 -13.46 -10.29 -19.01
N ALA A 371 -12.55 -9.77 -18.18
CA ALA A 371 -11.61 -8.71 -18.54
C ALA A 371 -10.57 -9.19 -19.54
N THR A 372 -10.33 -8.39 -20.58
CA THR A 372 -9.20 -8.61 -21.48
C THR A 372 -7.88 -8.22 -20.78
N GLU A 373 -6.74 -8.64 -21.36
CA GLU A 373 -5.43 -8.23 -20.83
C GLU A 373 -5.27 -6.70 -20.76
N ILE A 374 -5.88 -5.96 -21.69
CA ILE A 374 -5.88 -4.50 -21.72
C ILE A 374 -6.73 -3.95 -20.58
N ASP A 375 -7.91 -4.52 -20.35
CA ASP A 375 -8.81 -4.11 -19.25
C ASP A 375 -8.18 -4.39 -17.88
N ILE A 376 -7.44 -5.49 -17.73
CA ILE A 376 -6.72 -5.80 -16.48
C ILE A 376 -5.64 -4.74 -16.21
N ARG A 377 -4.91 -4.31 -17.24
CA ARG A 377 -3.90 -3.24 -17.13
C ARG A 377 -4.54 -1.88 -16.84
N MET A 378 -5.58 -1.50 -17.59
CA MET A 378 -6.28 -0.21 -17.43
C MET A 378 -7.09 -0.15 -16.12
N GLY A 379 -7.70 -1.26 -15.70
CA GLY A 379 -8.48 -1.34 -14.47
C GLY A 379 -7.68 -0.99 -13.22
N THR A 380 -6.37 -1.23 -13.19
CA THR A 380 -5.51 -0.74 -12.10
C THR A 380 -5.36 0.78 -12.07
N GLN A 381 -5.35 1.44 -13.24
CA GLN A 381 -5.28 2.91 -13.37
C GLN A 381 -6.64 3.57 -13.09
N GLU A 382 -7.73 2.96 -13.56
CA GLU A 382 -9.11 3.41 -13.31
C GLU A 382 -9.55 3.18 -11.86
N LEU A 383 -9.26 2.03 -11.25
CA LEU A 383 -9.58 1.80 -9.84
C LEU A 383 -8.86 2.81 -8.95
N ALA A 384 -7.62 3.15 -9.26
CA ALA A 384 -6.84 4.05 -8.44
C ALA A 384 -7.20 5.54 -8.66
N SER A 385 -7.72 5.92 -9.84
CA SER A 385 -8.41 7.21 -10.04
C SER A 385 -9.86 7.22 -9.50
N HIS A 386 -10.49 6.06 -9.39
CA HIS A 386 -11.76 5.89 -8.70
C HIS A 386 -11.60 5.75 -7.18
N HIS A 387 -10.42 5.44 -6.63
CA HIS A 387 -10.17 5.37 -5.19
C HIS A 387 -10.15 6.76 -4.55
N SER A 388 -9.65 7.78 -5.26
CA SER A 388 -9.82 9.19 -4.88
C SER A 388 -11.30 9.62 -4.97
N SER A 389 -12.06 9.11 -5.95
CA SER A 389 -13.51 9.36 -6.05
C SER A 389 -14.38 8.50 -5.11
N ARG A 390 -13.93 7.33 -4.66
CA ARG A 390 -14.67 6.43 -3.74
C ARG A 390 -14.63 6.93 -2.30
N GLN A 391 -13.66 7.78 -1.93
CA GLN A 391 -13.76 8.56 -0.69
C GLN A 391 -15.04 9.43 -0.68
N ASN A 392 -15.49 9.91 -1.85
CA ASN A 392 -16.77 10.62 -1.99
C ASN A 392 -17.98 9.71 -2.32
N ARG A 393 -17.78 8.53 -2.93
CA ARG A 393 -18.85 7.61 -3.37
C ARG A 393 -19.11 6.37 -2.50
N SER A 394 -18.36 6.17 -1.40
CA SER A 394 -18.69 5.16 -0.37
C SER A 394 -20.14 5.32 0.14
N LEU A 395 -20.70 6.53 0.03
CA LEU A 395 -22.10 6.84 0.32
C LEU A 395 -23.11 6.26 -0.68
N ASP A 396 -22.77 6.08 -1.97
CA ASP A 396 -23.74 5.65 -2.99
C ASP A 396 -23.88 4.12 -3.11
N GLY A 397 -22.80 3.36 -2.84
CA GLY A 397 -22.91 1.91 -2.69
C GLY A 397 -23.80 1.53 -1.50
N LEU A 398 -23.81 2.37 -0.46
CA LEU A 398 -24.69 2.27 0.70
C LEU A 398 -26.09 2.85 0.48
N ASN A 399 -26.30 3.71 -0.53
CA ASN A 399 -27.63 4.19 -0.93
C ASN A 399 -28.47 3.08 -1.58
N SER A 400 -27.84 2.22 -2.40
CA SER A 400 -28.51 1.02 -2.94
C SER A 400 -28.67 -0.07 -1.86
N GLN A 401 -27.74 -0.17 -0.92
CA GLN A 401 -27.78 -1.17 0.16
C GLN A 401 -28.80 -0.84 1.26
N ALA A 402 -29.16 0.43 1.48
CA ALA A 402 -30.19 0.80 2.46
C ALA A 402 -31.62 0.75 1.91
N THR A 403 -31.82 0.95 0.60
CA THR A 403 -33.17 0.91 0.00
C THR A 403 -33.81 -0.47 0.13
N ILE A 404 -33.01 -1.54 0.03
CA ILE A 404 -33.50 -2.94 0.16
C ILE A 404 -33.93 -3.27 1.60
N PHE A 405 -33.31 -2.66 2.63
CA PHE A 405 -33.66 -2.89 4.04
C PHE A 405 -34.68 -1.90 4.61
N ALA A 406 -34.90 -0.74 3.95
CA ALA A 406 -35.95 0.20 4.34
C ALA A 406 -37.32 -0.19 3.77
N GLU A 407 -37.38 -0.76 2.56
CA GLU A 407 -38.66 -1.13 1.91
C GLU A 407 -39.27 -2.41 2.47
N THR A 408 -38.49 -3.29 3.10
CA THR A 408 -38.98 -4.55 3.68
C THR A 408 -39.57 -4.42 5.08
N GLY A 409 -39.48 -3.24 5.70
CA GLY A 409 -40.06 -2.94 7.02
C GLY A 409 -41.46 -2.28 7.01
N GLN A 410 -42.03 -2.00 5.83
CA GLN A 410 -43.36 -1.35 5.70
C GLN A 410 -44.40 -2.19 4.94
N SER A 411 -44.24 -3.51 4.90
CA SER A 411 -45.30 -4.39 4.41
C SER A 411 -45.40 -5.66 5.23
N ARG A 412 -45.98 -5.52 6.43
CA ARG A 412 -47.11 -6.32 6.92
C ARG A 412 -47.61 -5.79 8.26
#